data_AF-Q2JXB2-F1
#
_entry.id   AF-Q2JXB2-F1
#
_cell.length_a   1.000
_cell.length_b   1.000
_cell.length_c   1.000
_cell.angle_alpha   90.00
_cell.angle_beta   90.00
_cell.angle_gamma   90.00
#
_symmetry.space_group_name_H-M   'P 1'
#
loop_
_entity.id
_entity.type
_entity.pdbx_description
1 polymer ?
#
loop_
_entity_poly.entity_id
_entity_poly.type
_entity_poly.pdbx_seq_one_letter_code
_entity_poly.pdbx_strand_id
1 'polypeptide(L)' 'MYQAVFEGSPAAVEAMLRWCQQGSPGSRVEAVEHRFEPPEGLSTFEIRPTV' A
#
# COMPACT_ATOMS: atom_id res chain seq x y z
N MET A 1 4.10 -9.02 -8.84
CA MET A 1 2.90 -8.44 -8.21
C MET A 1 3.33 -7.93 -6.85
N TYR A 2 3.14 -6.64 -6.55
CA TYR A 2 3.46 -6.06 -5.25
C TYR A 2 2.15 -5.79 -4.49
N GLN A 3 2.12 -6.12 -3.21
CA GLN A 3 1.00 -5.83 -2.32
C GLN A 3 1.53 -5.11 -1.09
N ALA A 4 0.78 -4.12 -0.62
CA ALA A 4 1.03 -3.44 0.63
C ALA A 4 -0.31 -3.23 1.36
N VAL A 5 -0.27 -3.29 2.68
CA VAL A 5 -1.40 -2.99 3.56
C VAL A 5 -1.04 -1.74 4.36
N PHE A 6 -1.99 -0.80 4.45
CA PHE A 6 -1.82 0.44 5.19
C PHE A 6 -2.99 0.62 6.14
N GLU A 7 -2.68 0.81 7.41
CA GLU A 7 -3.66 1.15 8.45
C GLU A 7 -3.31 2.50 9.05
N GLY A 8 -4.32 3.34 9.25
CA GLY A 8 -4.12 4.67 9.81
C GLY A 8 -5.30 5.59 9.60
N SER A 9 -5.08 6.89 9.80
CA SER A 9 -6.11 7.89 9.51
C SER A 9 -6.42 7.90 8.00
N PRO A 10 -7.66 8.24 7.60
CA PRO A 10 -8.03 8.27 6.19
C PRO A 10 -7.09 9.13 5.33
N ALA A 11 -6.66 10.30 5.85
CA ALA A 11 -5.74 11.19 5.15
C ALA A 11 -4.35 10.58 4.96
N ALA A 12 -3.85 9.81 5.93
CA ALA A 12 -2.56 9.13 5.83
C ALA A 12 -2.62 7.99 4.81
N VAL A 13 -3.69 7.18 4.84
CA VAL A 13 -3.90 6.10 3.85
C VAL A 13 -4.02 6.67 2.44
N GLU A 14 -4.78 7.76 2.27
CA GLU A 14 -4.95 8.41 0.97
C GLU A 14 -3.62 8.96 0.41
N ALA A 15 -2.76 9.50 1.26
CA ALA A 15 -1.43 9.94 0.85
C ALA A 15 -0.56 8.76 0.36
N MET A 16 -0.63 7.61 1.03
CA MET A 16 0.09 6.40 0.60
C MET A 16 -0.45 5.85 -0.73
N LEU A 17 -1.77 5.84 -0.92
CA LEU A 17 -2.37 5.43 -2.19
C LEU A 17 -1.92 6.30 -3.37
N ARG A 18 -1.85 7.62 -3.19
CA ARG A 18 -1.31 8.54 -4.20
C ARG A 18 0.15 8.25 -4.53
N TRP A 19 0.96 7.92 -3.52
CA TRP A 19 2.35 7.55 -3.73
C TRP A 19 2.48 6.25 -4.55
N CYS A 20 1.66 5.24 -4.25
CA CYS A 20 1.63 3.99 -5.01
C CYS A 20 1.26 4.17 -6.48
N GLN A 21 0.40 5.16 -6.81
CA GLN A 21 0.05 5.48 -8.21
C GLN A 21 1.23 6.06 -9.00
N GLN A 22 2.17 6.74 -8.33
CA GLN A 22 3.35 7.31 -8.98
C GLN A 22 4.40 6.25 -9.27
N GLY A 23 4.47 5.22 -8.42
CA GLY A 23 5.48 4.15 -8.51
C GLY A 23 6.84 4.59 -7.98
N SER A 24 7.73 3.62 -7.79
CA SER A 24 9.12 3.89 -7.42
C SER A 24 9.93 4.41 -8.62
N PRO A 25 11.03 5.15 -8.39
CA PRO A 25 11.92 5.57 -9.46
C PRO A 25 12.37 4.38 -10.33
N GLY A 26 12.17 4.49 -11.64
CA GLY A 26 12.51 3.43 -12.59
C GLY A 26 11.46 2.33 -12.77
N SER A 27 10.33 2.40 -12.05
CA SER A 27 9.20 1.52 -12.28
C SER A 27 8.18 2.12 -13.26
N ARG A 28 7.44 1.25 -13.96
CA ARG A 28 6.27 1.63 -14.76
C ARG A 28 5.04 0.98 -14.15
N VAL A 29 4.13 1.80 -13.63
CA VAL A 29 2.86 1.35 -13.04
C VAL A 29 1.87 1.08 -14.16
N GLU A 30 1.40 -0.16 -14.30
CA GLU A 30 0.38 -0.53 -15.30
C GLU A 30 -1.03 -0.41 -14.74
N ALA A 31 -1.24 -0.85 -13.50
CA ALA A 31 -2.52 -0.76 -12.80
C ALA A 31 -2.28 -0.74 -11.28
N VAL A 32 -3.20 -0.11 -10.55
CA VAL A 32 -3.28 -0.13 -9.08
C VAL A 32 -4.71 -0.50 -8.67
N GLU A 33 -4.84 -1.57 -7.91
CA GLU A 33 -6.10 -2.01 -7.31
C GLU A 33 -6.02 -1.82 -5.78
N HIS A 34 -7.11 -1.42 -5.16
CA HIS A 34 -7.21 -1.28 -3.70
C HIS A 34 -8.50 -1.89 -3.19
N ARG A 35 -8.45 -2.39 -1.95
CA ARG A 35 -9.59 -2.93 -1.21
C ARG A 35 -9.54 -2.35 0.21
N PHE A 36 -10.69 -1.91 0.71
CA PHE A 36 -10.81 -1.46 2.10
C PHE A 36 -11.29 -2.60 2.97
N GLU A 37 -10.62 -2.78 4.11
CA GLU A 37 -10.90 -3.81 5.11
C GLU A 37 -10.84 -3.19 6.51
N PRO A 38 -11.48 -3.79 7.52
CA PRO A 38 -11.34 -3.34 8.91
C PRO A 38 -9.87 -3.40 9.37
N PRO A 39 -9.40 -2.46 10.19
CA PRO A 39 -8.03 -2.47 10.69
C PRO A 39 -7.79 -3.67 11.63
N GLU A 40 -6.65 -4.33 11.47
CA GLU A 40 -6.18 -5.45 12.30
C GLU A 40 -5.31 -4.97 13.48
N GLY A 41 -4.90 -3.71 13.50
CA GLY A 41 -4.06 -3.14 14.56
C GLY A 41 -2.56 -3.33 14.33
N LEU A 42 -2.14 -3.34 13.06
CA LEU A 42 -0.74 -3.50 12.69
C LEU A 42 0.06 -2.26 13.08
N SER A 43 1.10 -2.43 13.90
CA SER A 43 1.93 -1.33 14.42
C SER A 43 3.36 -1.30 13.86
N THR A 44 3.72 -2.30 13.06
CA THR A 44 5.05 -2.45 12.46
C THR A 44 4.94 -2.59 10.94
N PHE A 45 6.05 -2.33 10.25
CA PHE A 45 6.17 -2.55 8.81
C PHE A 45 7.05 -3.78 8.56
N GLU A 46 6.55 -4.75 7.81
CA GLU A 46 7.23 -6.00 7.51
C GLU A 46 7.19 -6.29 6.00
N ILE A 47 8.33 -6.66 5.43
CA ILE A 47 8.38 -7.18 4.05
C ILE A 47 8.21 -8.70 4.13
N ARG A 48 7.12 -9.21 3.59
CA ARG A 48 6.82 -10.64 3.58
C ARG A 48 7.18 -11.26 2.22
N PRO A 49 7.88 -12.41 2.20
CA PRO A 49 8.08 -13.15 0.97
C PRO A 49 6.75 -13.70 0.47
N THR A 50 6.54 -13.64 -0.84
CA THR A 50 5.43 -14.34 -1.51
C THR A 50 5.91 -15.75 -1.83
N VAL A 51 5.25 -16.79 -1.31
CA VAL A 51 5.47 -18.20 -1.70
C VAL A 51 4.62 -18.59 -2.90
#